data_AF-A0A828Z0Z4-F1
#
_entry.id   AF-A0A828Z0Z4-F1
#
_cell.length_a   1.000
_cell.length_b   1.000
_cell.length_c   1.000
_cell.angle_alpha   90.00
_cell.angle_beta   90.00
_cell.angle_gamma   90.00
#
_symmetry.space_group_name_H-M   'P 1'
#
loop_
_entity.id
_entity.type
_entity.pdbx_description
1 polymer ?
#
loop_
_entity_poly.entity_id
_entity_poly.type
_entity_poly.pdbx_seq_one_letter_code
_entity_poly.pdbx_strand_id
1 'polypeptide(L)' 'MQRRVNPLPWKKVSPMDEKVKFIAAVCNGSVSITSLCETFGISRKTGYKWLNRYRQEGPNGLL' A
#
# COMPACT_ATOMS: atom_id res chain seq x y z
N MET A 1 16.50 -31.39 26.58
CA MET A 1 15.70 -31.98 25.49
C MET A 1 15.05 -30.84 24.72
N GLN A 2 15.50 -30.58 23.49
CA GLN A 2 15.08 -29.43 22.69
C GLN A 2 13.69 -29.66 22.07
N ARG A 3 12.81 -28.65 22.19
CA ARG A 3 11.73 -28.35 21.22
C ARG A 3 11.62 -26.82 21.15
N ARG A 4 12.32 -26.14 20.24
CA ARG A 4 12.08 -25.92 18.79
C ARG A 4 11.00 -24.86 18.47
N VAL A 5 11.53 -23.79 17.84
CA VAL A 5 10.96 -22.80 16.91
C VAL A 5 9.99 -21.74 17.46
N ASN A 6 10.51 -20.50 17.49
CA ASN A 6 9.74 -19.25 17.45
C ASN A 6 9.14 -19.06 16.04
N PRO A 7 7.84 -18.73 15.93
CA PRO A 7 7.42 -17.86 14.85
C PRO A 7 6.44 -16.80 15.35
N LEU A 8 6.93 -15.60 15.66
CA LEU A 8 6.22 -14.41 15.21
C LEU A 8 6.57 -14.27 13.72
N PRO A 9 5.63 -14.05 12.78
CA PRO A 9 5.44 -12.66 12.36
C PRO A 9 4.11 -12.42 11.62
N TRP A 10 2.99 -12.24 12.30
CA TRP A 10 1.85 -11.63 11.61
C TRP A 10 2.20 -10.15 11.43
N LYS A 11 2.68 -9.77 10.24
CA LYS A 11 2.68 -8.37 9.82
C LYS A 11 1.21 -7.96 9.81
N LYS A 12 0.75 -7.31 10.88
CA LYS A 12 -0.44 -6.45 10.82
C LYS A 12 -0.14 -5.46 9.72
N VAL A 13 -0.59 -5.75 8.50
CA VAL A 13 -0.52 -4.80 7.41
C VAL A 13 -1.55 -3.76 7.82
N SER A 14 -1.07 -2.66 8.39
CA SER A 14 -2.00 -1.59 8.74
C SER A 14 -2.54 -1.05 7.42
N PRO A 15 -3.79 -0.56 7.35
CA PRO A 15 -4.30 0.10 6.14
C PRO A 15 -3.34 1.20 5.62
N MET A 16 -2.57 1.79 6.54
CA MET A 16 -1.47 2.71 6.26
C MET A 16 -0.35 2.09 5.39
N ASP A 17 0.09 0.87 5.71
CA ASP A 17 1.11 0.14 4.95
C ASP A 17 0.64 -0.19 3.52
N GLU A 18 -0.65 -0.50 3.34
CA GLU A 18 -1.22 -0.79 2.02
C GLU A 18 -1.29 0.47 1.15
N LYS A 19 -1.68 1.62 1.72
CA LYS A 19 -1.64 2.92 1.03
C LYS A 19 -0.24 3.26 0.54
N VAL A 20 0.78 3.10 1.40
CA VAL A 20 2.16 3.40 1.06
C VAL A 20 2.67 2.48 -0.05
N LYS A 21 2.38 1.18 0.03
CA LYS A 21 2.72 0.23 -1.04
C LYS A 21 2.04 0.55 -2.37
N PHE A 22 0.76 0.94 -2.34
CA PHE A 22 0.03 1.34 -3.53
C PHE A 22 0.70 2.55 -4.20
N ILE A 23 1.01 3.60 -3.43
CA ILE A 23 1.65 4.81 -3.96
C ILE A 23 3.06 4.52 -4.46
N ALA A 24 3.84 3.70 -3.75
CA ALA A 24 5.16 3.28 -4.22
C ALA A 24 5.06 2.55 -5.57
N ALA A 25 4.07 1.67 -5.75
CA ALA A 25 3.82 0.98 -7.01
C ALA A 25 3.38 1.94 -8.12
N VAL A 26 2.55 2.95 -7.81
CA VAL A 26 2.17 4.00 -8.76
C VAL A 26 3.38 4.84 -9.16
N CYS A 27 4.25 5.21 -8.21
CA CYS A 27 5.48 5.97 -8.48
C CYS A 27 6.49 5.17 -9.31
N ASN A 28 6.53 3.85 -9.15
CA ASN A 28 7.37 2.96 -9.96
C ASN A 28 6.95 2.96 -11.44
N GLY A 29 5.70 3.30 -11.77
CA GLY A 29 5.23 3.52 -13.14
C GLY A 29 5.16 2.27 -14.04
N SER A 30 5.59 1.10 -13.56
CA SER A 30 5.56 -0.14 -14.34
C SER A 30 4.16 -0.72 -14.55
N VAL A 31 3.20 -0.34 -13.70
CA VAL A 31 1.81 -0.83 -13.75
C VAL A 31 0.87 0.37 -13.75
N SER A 32 -0.18 0.31 -14.57
CA SER A 32 -1.20 1.35 -14.60
C SER A 32 -1.95 1.42 -13.26
N ILE A 33 -2.37 2.63 -12.87
CA ILE A 33 -3.13 2.82 -11.62
C ILE A 33 -4.41 1.96 -11.59
N THR A 34 -5.02 1.69 -12.74
CA THR A 34 -6.20 0.83 -12.85
C THR A 34 -5.89 -0.60 -12.40
N SER A 35 -4.82 -1.20 -12.92
CA SER A 35 -4.43 -2.57 -12.56
C SER A 35 -3.92 -2.66 -11.12
N LEU A 36 -3.28 -1.59 -10.61
CA LEU A 36 -2.96 -1.48 -9.19
C LEU A 36 -4.22 -1.39 -8.32
N CYS A 37 -5.26 -0.67 -8.75
CA CYS A 37 -6.52 -0.61 -7.99
C CYS A 37 -7.19 -2.00 -7.88
N GLU A 38 -7.17 -2.78 -8.97
CA GLU A 38 -7.67 -4.16 -8.98
C GLU A 38 -6.85 -5.07 -8.05
N THR A 39 -5.52 -4.98 -8.13
CA THR A 39 -4.59 -5.78 -7.30
C THR A 39 -4.74 -5.48 -5.81
N PHE A 40 -4.96 -4.22 -5.45
CA PHE A 40 -5.13 -3.79 -4.07
C PHE A 40 -6.60 -3.83 -3.60
N GLY A 41 -7.53 -4.26 -4.45
CA GLY A 41 -8.95 -4.36 -4.10
C GLY A 41 -9.62 -3.01 -3.78
N ILE A 42 -9.08 -1.90 -4.28
CA ILE A 42 -9.61 -0.55 -4.05
C ILE A 42 -10.32 -0.03 -5.29
N SER A 43 -11.29 0.87 -5.08
CA SER A 43 -11.91 1.57 -6.21
C SER A 43 -10.90 2.50 -6.89
N ARG A 44 -11.00 2.65 -8.23
CA ARG A 44 -10.21 3.63 -9.00
C ARG A 44 -10.29 5.04 -8.41
N LYS A 45 -11.49 5.46 -7.98
CA LYS A 45 -11.72 6.76 -7.32
C LYS A 45 -10.87 6.93 -6.06
N THR A 46 -10.75 5.88 -5.24
CA THR A 46 -9.88 5.87 -4.06
C THR A 46 -8.41 5.99 -4.45
N GLY A 47 -7.97 5.20 -5.43
CA GLY A 47 -6.59 5.24 -5.92
C GLY A 47 -6.17 6.63 -6.41
N TYR A 48 -7.00 7.27 -7.25
CA TYR A 48 -6.74 8.64 -7.70
C TYR A 48 -6.76 9.66 -6.57
N LYS A 49 -7.64 9.51 -5.58
CA LYS A 49 -7.68 10.40 -4.40
C LYS A 49 -6.38 10.31 -3.60
N TRP A 50 -5.86 9.11 -3.37
CA TRP A 50 -4.60 8.92 -2.66
C TRP A 50 -3.42 9.47 -3.45
N LEU A 51 -3.37 9.22 -4.77
CA LEU A 51 -2.33 9.80 -5.62
C LEU A 51 -2.36 11.33 -5.60
N ASN A 52 -3.55 11.94 -5.66
CA ASN A 52 -3.69 13.38 -5.64
C ASN A 52 -3.22 13.98 -4.30
N ARG A 53 -3.58 13.36 -3.17
CA ARG A 53 -3.09 13.78 -1.84
C ARG A 53 -1.59 13.62 -1.71
N TYR A 54 -1.05 12.50 -2.17
CA TYR A 54 0.38 12.28 -2.17
C TYR A 54 1.14 13.31 -3.01
N ARG A 55 0.58 13.74 -4.15
CA ARG A 55 1.18 14.81 -4.97
C ARG A 55 1.14 16.19 -4.31
N GLN A 56 0.15 16.45 -3.46
CA GLN A 56 -0.02 17.76 -2.80
C GLN A 56 0.74 17.85 -1.47
N GLU A 57 0.70 16.78 -0.68
CA GLU A 57 1.15 16.77 0.72
C GLU A 57 2.29 15.76 0.96
N GLY A 58 2.73 15.06 -0.08
CA GLY A 58 3.74 14.01 0.05
C GLY A 58 3.23 12.81 0.87
N PRO A 59 4.13 12.10 1.58
CA PRO A 59 3.76 10.99 2.47
C PRO A 59 2.71 11.36 3.54
N ASN A 60 2.64 12.63 3.95
CA ASN A 60 1.67 13.10 4.94
C ASN A 60 0.22 13.00 4.44
N GLY A 61 0.00 13.09 3.12
CA GLY A 61 -1.32 12.94 2.51
C GLY A 61 -1.90 11.51 2.58
N LEU A 62 -1.12 10.53 3.07
CA LEU A 62 -1.52 9.13 3.21
C LEU A 62 -1.84 8.73 4.66
N LEU A 63 -1.48 9.57 5.64
CA LEU A 63 -1.76 9.40 7.07
C LEU A 63 -3.27 9.29 7.36
#